data_AF-A0A7C5Y4S0-F1
#
_entry.id   AF-A0A7C5Y4S0-F1
#
_cell.length_a   1.000
_cell.length_b   1.000
_cell.length_c   1.000
_cell.angle_alpha   90.00
_cell.angle_beta   90.00
_cell.angle_gamma   90.00
#
_symmetry.space_group_name_H-M   'P 1'
#
loop_
_entity.id
_entity.type
_entity.pdbx_description
1 polymer ?
#
loop_
_entity_poly.entity_id
_entity_poly.type
_entity_poly.pdbx_seq_one_letter_code
_entity_poly.pdbx_strand_id
1 'polypeptide(L)'
;MTERVKLGVGPEIEVDDLPEPPSWTLKNVLKIIGPSAIVLGISIGSGEWIIGPANVLPYGPWILWIATISIIFQGILGLEMTRYTQLTGEPIFSAFLRCPPGKTFWAIFVILVTIIAEMWPAWAFGAATAVATAYLGRLPGPQDASLLVIIGVILTIIAILILSVGGIIERALEIAEWIRDC
;
A
#
# COMPACT_ATOMS: atom_id res chain seq x y z
N MET A 1 23.07 -11.52 -28.11
CA MET A 1 22.49 -10.21 -28.42
C MET A 1 21.07 -10.30 -27.90
N THR A 2 20.83 -9.78 -26.71
CA THR A 2 19.52 -9.89 -26.06
C THR A 2 18.49 -9.11 -26.89
N GLU A 3 17.38 -9.76 -27.22
CA GLU A 3 16.31 -9.16 -27.99
C GLU A 3 15.71 -7.99 -27.20
N ARG A 4 15.38 -6.89 -27.86
CA ARG A 4 14.80 -5.70 -27.22
C ARG A 4 13.44 -5.40 -27.82
N VAL A 5 12.44 -5.23 -26.96
CA VAL A 5 11.07 -4.97 -27.36
C VAL A 5 10.66 -3.57 -26.92
N LYS A 6 10.04 -2.83 -27.85
CA LYS A 6 9.50 -1.51 -27.58
C LYS A 6 8.10 -1.61 -26.96
N LEU A 7 8.00 -1.33 -25.67
CA LEU A 7 6.73 -1.29 -24.94
C LEU A 7 6.23 0.15 -24.77
N GLY A 8 5.21 0.54 -25.54
CA GLY A 8 4.60 1.88 -25.47
C GLY A 8 5.57 3.01 -25.86
N VAL A 9 5.46 4.16 -25.18
CA VAL A 9 6.25 5.38 -25.48
C VAL A 9 7.57 5.48 -24.67
N GLY A 10 7.94 4.43 -23.93
CA GLY A 10 9.13 4.39 -23.06
C GLY A 10 10.38 3.77 -23.72
N PRO A 11 11.50 3.66 -22.97
CA PRO A 11 12.70 2.98 -23.46
C PRO A 11 12.43 1.50 -23.74
N GLU A 12 13.18 0.91 -24.67
CA GLU A 12 13.07 -0.51 -24.99
C GLU A 12 13.47 -1.38 -23.79
N ILE A 13 12.74 -2.47 -23.61
CA ILE A 13 12.97 -3.42 -22.52
C ILE A 13 13.71 -4.63 -23.09
N GLU A 14 14.68 -5.11 -22.33
CA GLU A 14 15.43 -6.32 -22.65
C GLU A 14 14.56 -7.55 -22.41
N VAL A 15 14.48 -8.43 -23.41
CA VAL A 15 13.79 -9.71 -23.28
C VAL A 15 14.76 -10.69 -22.63
N ASP A 16 14.37 -11.20 -21.47
CA ASP A 16 15.09 -12.23 -20.75
C ASP A 16 14.11 -13.32 -20.30
N ASP A 17 14.63 -14.52 -20.06
CA ASP A 17 13.82 -15.64 -19.58
C ASP A 17 13.49 -15.44 -18.09
N LEU A 18 12.21 -15.59 -17.75
CA LEU A 18 11.78 -15.54 -16.37
C LEU A 18 12.30 -16.77 -15.61
N PRO A 19 12.77 -16.61 -14.36
CA PRO A 19 13.15 -17.74 -13.54
C PRO A 19 11.96 -18.67 -13.34
N GLU A 20 12.23 -19.98 -13.26
CA GLU A 20 11.17 -20.96 -13.00
C GLU A 20 10.45 -20.64 -11.67
N PRO A 21 9.11 -20.78 -11.63
CA PRO A 21 8.38 -20.52 -10.41
C PRO A 21 8.85 -21.46 -9.29
N PRO A 22 8.95 -20.97 -8.04
CA PRO A 22 9.37 -21.80 -6.93
C PRO A 22 8.41 -22.98 -6.79
N SER A 23 8.97 -24.16 -6.47
CA SER A 23 8.16 -25.36 -6.27
C SER A 23 7.11 -25.16 -5.17
N TRP A 24 5.94 -25.77 -5.34
CA TRP A 24 4.83 -25.73 -4.39
C TRP A 24 5.15 -26.53 -3.13
N THR A 25 6.00 -25.96 -2.28
CA THR A 25 6.31 -26.48 -0.95
C THR A 25 5.78 -25.52 0.10
N LEU A 26 5.40 -26.03 1.28
CA LEU A 26 4.92 -25.19 2.39
C LEU A 26 5.92 -24.08 2.74
N LYS A 27 7.22 -24.37 2.69
CA LYS A 27 8.29 -23.39 2.93
C LYS A 27 8.26 -22.24 1.91
N ASN A 28 8.09 -22.54 0.62
CA ASN A 28 8.03 -21.52 -0.43
C ASN A 28 6.74 -20.72 -0.36
N VAL A 29 5.61 -21.37 -0.05
CA VAL A 29 4.32 -20.69 0.17
C VAL A 29 4.44 -19.69 1.33
N LEU A 30 5.02 -20.08 2.46
CA LEU A 30 5.23 -19.18 3.59
C LEU A 30 6.17 -18.02 3.25
N LYS A 31 7.22 -18.26 2.45
CA LYS A 31 8.11 -17.19 1.96
C LYS A 31 7.38 -16.17 1.08
N ILE A 32 6.45 -16.63 0.25
CA ILE A 32 5.66 -15.76 -0.65
C ILE A 32 4.59 -14.99 0.14
N ILE A 33 3.91 -15.65 1.09
CA ILE A 33 2.84 -15.04 1.88
C ILE A 33 3.37 -14.05 2.92
N GLY A 34 4.58 -14.26 3.45
CA GLY A 34 5.16 -13.45 4.52
C GLY A 34 5.07 -11.93 4.26
N PRO A 35 5.61 -11.42 3.14
CA PRO A 35 5.50 -10.00 2.78
C PRO A 35 4.04 -9.52 2.67
N SER A 36 3.17 -10.30 2.01
CA SER A 36 1.75 -9.95 1.87
C SER A 36 1.01 -9.90 3.21
N ALA A 37 1.36 -10.77 4.15
CA ALA A 37 0.77 -10.80 5.49
C ALA A 37 1.15 -9.54 6.31
N ILE A 38 2.36 -9.02 6.14
CA ILE A 38 2.79 -7.75 6.76
C ILE A 38 1.95 -6.59 6.23
N VAL A 39 1.81 -6.50 4.90
CA VAL A 39 0.99 -5.46 4.25
C VAL A 39 -0.48 -5.57 4.69
N LEU A 40 -1.04 -6.78 4.73
CA LEU A 40 -2.38 -7.02 5.22
C LEU A 40 -2.56 -6.56 6.67
N GLY A 41 -1.59 -6.81 7.54
CA GLY A 41 -1.61 -6.36 8.92
C GLY A 41 -1.67 -4.83 9.06
N ILE A 42 -0.96 -4.10 8.19
CA ILE A 42 -0.99 -2.63 8.15
C ILE A 42 -2.38 -2.15 7.73
N SER A 43 -2.96 -2.73 6.68
CA SER A 43 -4.31 -2.38 6.21
C SER A 43 -5.35 -2.57 7.32
N ILE A 44 -5.35 -3.73 7.97
CA ILE A 44 -6.28 -4.05 9.06
C ILE A 44 -6.09 -3.12 10.28
N GLY A 45 -4.84 -2.78 10.62
CA GLY A 45 -4.48 -1.95 11.77
C GLY A 45 -4.83 -0.46 11.64
N SER A 46 -5.27 -0.02 10.47
CA SER A 46 -5.46 1.40 10.13
C SER A 46 -6.73 2.06 10.68
N GLY A 47 -7.60 1.28 11.34
CA GLY A 47 -8.89 1.76 11.86
C GLY A 47 -10.10 1.31 11.04
N GLU A 48 -9.91 0.47 10.02
CA GLU A 48 -11.00 -0.19 9.26
C GLU A 48 -11.99 -0.93 10.18
N TRP A 49 -11.52 -1.52 11.28
CA TRP A 49 -12.35 -2.16 12.31
C TRP A 49 -13.32 -1.21 13.02
N ILE A 50 -13.06 0.10 13.02
CA ILE A 50 -13.94 1.10 13.61
C ILE A 50 -14.84 1.68 12.52
N ILE A 51 -14.26 2.01 11.37
CA ILE A 51 -14.97 2.63 10.24
C ILE A 51 -16.06 1.70 9.69
N GLY A 52 -15.79 0.40 9.55
CA GLY A 52 -16.77 -0.57 9.05
C GLY A 52 -18.05 -0.60 9.90
N PRO A 53 -17.97 -0.99 11.19
CA PRO A 53 -19.12 -0.96 12.10
C PRO A 53 -19.77 0.42 12.23
N ALA A 54 -18.97 1.50 12.29
CA ALA A 54 -19.49 2.85 12.39
C ALA A 54 -20.35 3.26 11.19
N ASN A 55 -20.09 2.73 9.99
CA ASN A 55 -20.93 2.95 8.82
C ASN A 55 -22.11 1.96 8.75
N VAL A 56 -21.95 0.73 9.24
CA VAL A 56 -23.06 -0.25 9.30
C VAL A 56 -24.16 0.19 10.26
N LEU A 57 -23.83 0.89 11.35
CA LEU A 57 -24.81 1.40 12.32
C LEU A 57 -25.88 2.33 11.69
N PRO A 58 -25.52 3.41 10.96
CA PRO A 58 -26.49 4.29 10.31
C PRO A 58 -27.05 3.76 8.98
N TYR A 59 -26.26 3.02 8.19
CA TYR A 59 -26.64 2.64 6.82
C TYR A 59 -27.08 1.17 6.68
N GLY A 60 -26.96 0.39 7.75
CA GLY A 60 -27.25 -1.05 7.76
C GLY A 60 -26.16 -1.90 7.10
N PRO A 61 -26.23 -3.23 7.23
CA PRO A 61 -25.22 -4.16 6.68
C PRO A 61 -25.24 -4.23 5.15
N TRP A 62 -26.23 -3.64 4.49
CA TRP A 62 -26.31 -3.61 3.03
C TRP A 62 -25.08 -2.96 2.40
N ILE A 63 -24.47 -1.95 3.03
CA ILE A 63 -23.28 -1.27 2.48
C ILE A 63 -22.08 -2.21 2.26
N LEU A 64 -22.07 -3.40 2.87
CA LEU A 64 -20.96 -4.36 2.78
C LEU A 64 -20.73 -4.88 1.34
N TRP A 65 -21.73 -4.82 0.45
CA TRP A 65 -21.49 -5.19 -0.96
C TRP A 65 -20.46 -4.27 -1.63
N ILE A 66 -20.38 -3.00 -1.21
CA ILE A 66 -19.38 -2.05 -1.71
C ILE A 66 -17.99 -2.55 -1.35
N ALA A 67 -17.79 -2.96 -0.09
CA ALA A 67 -16.52 -3.52 0.37
C ALA A 67 -16.15 -4.79 -0.42
N THR A 68 -17.12 -5.69 -0.66
CA THR A 68 -16.88 -6.90 -1.47
C THR A 68 -16.41 -6.57 -2.88
N ILE A 69 -17.09 -5.63 -3.56
CA ILE A 69 -16.69 -5.18 -4.89
C ILE A 69 -15.30 -4.54 -4.86
N SER A 70 -15.04 -3.66 -3.89
CA SER A 70 -13.73 -3.05 -3.70
C SER A 70 -12.62 -4.07 -3.51
N ILE A 71 -12.82 -5.11 -2.70
CA ILE A 71 -11.84 -6.18 -2.47
C ILE A 71 -11.55 -6.94 -3.77
N ILE A 72 -12.57 -7.25 -4.57
CA ILE A 72 -12.40 -7.95 -5.85
C ILE A 72 -11.58 -7.07 -6.82
N PHE A 73 -11.95 -5.79 -6.97
CA PHE A 73 -11.22 -4.88 -7.84
C PHE A 73 -9.78 -4.65 -7.38
N GLN A 74 -9.55 -4.49 -6.07
CA GLN A 74 -8.21 -4.38 -5.49
C GLN A 74 -7.39 -5.65 -5.75
N GLY A 75 -8.00 -6.83 -5.62
CA GLY A 75 -7.35 -8.10 -5.91
C GLY A 75 -6.94 -8.23 -7.38
N ILE A 76 -7.84 -7.91 -8.31
CA ILE A 76 -7.55 -7.93 -9.75
C ILE A 76 -6.44 -6.93 -10.08
N LEU A 77 -6.57 -5.68 -9.63
CA LEU A 77 -5.57 -4.64 -9.88
C LEU A 77 -4.21 -5.03 -9.29
N GLY A 78 -4.16 -5.53 -8.06
CA GLY A 78 -2.92 -5.97 -7.42
C GLY A 78 -2.24 -7.13 -8.16
N LEU A 79 -3.03 -8.08 -8.66
CA LEU A 79 -2.51 -9.18 -9.49
C LEU A 79 -1.92 -8.68 -10.80
N GLU A 80 -2.60 -7.76 -11.51
CA GLU A 80 -2.09 -7.20 -12.76
C GLU A 80 -0.86 -6.31 -12.54
N MET A 81 -0.83 -5.53 -11.45
CA MET A 81 0.35 -4.75 -11.05
C MET A 81 1.56 -5.64 -10.80
N THR A 82 1.34 -6.77 -10.11
CA THR A 82 2.40 -7.75 -9.82
C THR A 82 2.89 -8.43 -11.10
N ARG A 83 1.97 -8.87 -11.96
CA ARG A 83 2.30 -9.47 -13.27
C ARG A 83 3.12 -8.52 -14.12
N TYR A 84 2.70 -7.26 -14.23
CA TYR A 84 3.45 -6.26 -14.98
C TYR A 84 4.88 -6.12 -14.46
N THR A 85 5.03 -6.01 -13.14
CA THR A 85 6.34 -5.85 -12.49
C THR A 85 7.22 -7.08 -12.70
N GLN A 86 6.65 -8.29 -12.61
CA GLN A 86 7.38 -9.53 -12.87
C GLN A 86 7.83 -9.65 -14.33
N LEU A 87 6.96 -9.30 -15.28
CA LEU A 87 7.23 -9.43 -16.72
C LEU A 87 8.21 -8.38 -17.25
N THR A 88 8.21 -7.17 -16.69
CA THR A 88 8.96 -6.03 -17.24
C THR A 88 10.12 -5.58 -16.37
N GLY A 89 10.17 -6.00 -15.11
CA GLY A 89 11.11 -5.47 -14.11
C GLY A 89 10.83 -4.02 -13.70
N GLU A 90 9.80 -3.37 -14.27
CA GLU A 90 9.44 -1.99 -13.98
C GLU A 90 8.23 -1.91 -13.04
N PRO A 91 8.14 -0.91 -12.14
CA PRO A 91 6.94 -0.70 -11.34
C PRO A 91 5.76 -0.32 -12.23
N ILE A 92 4.53 -0.65 -11.80
CA ILE A 92 3.30 -0.34 -12.57
C ILE A 92 3.16 1.16 -12.92
N PHE A 93 3.70 2.06 -12.09
CA PHE A 93 3.68 3.49 -12.38
C PHE A 93 4.40 3.83 -13.69
N SER A 94 5.49 3.11 -14.02
CA SER A 94 6.16 3.23 -15.31
C SER A 94 5.28 2.76 -16.47
N ALA A 95 4.43 1.75 -16.25
CA ALA A 95 3.46 1.29 -17.23
C ALA A 95 2.53 2.43 -17.67
N PHE A 96 1.97 3.17 -16.70
CA PHE A 96 1.10 4.31 -17.01
C PHE A 96 1.84 5.37 -17.81
N LEU A 97 3.10 5.69 -17.45
CA LEU A 97 3.90 6.66 -18.19
C LEU A 97 4.19 6.25 -19.65
N ARG A 98 4.17 4.94 -19.94
CA ARG A 98 4.31 4.37 -21.29
C ARG A 98 3.02 4.41 -22.11
N CYS A 99 1.88 4.74 -21.52
CA CYS A 99 0.59 4.79 -22.21
C CYS A 99 0.31 6.19 -22.80
N PRO A 100 -0.39 6.29 -23.95
CA PRO A 100 -1.03 7.53 -24.37
C PRO A 100 -1.96 8.07 -23.25
N PRO A 101 -2.13 9.39 -23.06
CA PRO A 101 -1.72 10.51 -23.92
C PRO A 101 -0.29 11.01 -23.71
N GLY A 102 0.48 10.42 -22.78
CA GLY A 102 1.91 10.70 -22.59
C GLY A 102 2.33 10.82 -21.13
N LYS A 103 3.64 10.70 -20.89
CA LYS A 103 4.25 10.64 -19.55
C LYS A 103 3.88 11.80 -18.62
N THR A 104 3.79 13.03 -19.13
CA THR A 104 3.50 14.20 -18.30
C THR A 104 2.09 14.16 -17.74
N PHE A 105 1.12 13.75 -18.57
CA PHE A 105 -0.27 13.60 -18.14
C PHE A 105 -0.36 12.54 -17.04
N TRP A 106 0.20 11.35 -17.29
CA TRP A 106 0.14 10.25 -16.33
C TRP A 106 0.89 10.55 -15.03
N ALA A 107 2.05 11.23 -15.09
CA ALA A 107 2.77 11.65 -13.89
C ALA A 107 1.93 12.58 -13.01
N ILE A 108 1.33 13.63 -13.61
CA ILE A 108 0.47 14.56 -12.89
C ILE A 108 -0.78 13.84 -12.36
N PHE A 109 -1.41 13.02 -13.20
CA PHE A 109 -2.62 12.29 -12.84
C PHE A 109 -2.38 11.36 -11.65
N VAL A 110 -1.33 10.54 -11.69
CA VAL A 110 -0.98 9.63 -10.59
C VAL A 110 -0.70 10.42 -9.32
N ILE A 111 0.10 11.49 -9.38
CA ILE A 111 0.40 12.32 -8.20
C ILE A 111 -0.88 12.88 -7.58
N LEU A 112 -1.77 13.46 -8.40
CA LEU A 112 -3.03 14.04 -7.91
C LEU A 112 -3.95 12.98 -7.32
N VAL A 113 -4.10 11.83 -7.98
CA VAL A 113 -4.92 10.72 -7.49
C VAL A 113 -4.36 10.17 -6.19
N THR A 114 -3.04 9.99 -6.08
CA THR A 114 -2.39 9.54 -4.84
C THR A 114 -2.59 10.53 -3.71
N ILE A 115 -2.45 11.84 -3.96
CA ILE A 115 -2.77 12.86 -2.96
C ILE A 115 -4.23 12.76 -2.54
N ILE A 116 -5.18 12.69 -3.49
CA ILE A 116 -6.61 12.63 -3.16
C ILE A 116 -6.95 11.35 -2.37
N ALA A 117 -6.36 10.21 -2.73
CA ALA A 117 -6.60 8.94 -2.09
C ALA A 117 -6.00 8.87 -0.67
N GLU A 118 -4.78 9.37 -0.48
CA GLU A 118 -4.01 9.17 0.76
C GLU A 118 -4.01 10.39 1.70
N MET A 119 -4.28 11.60 1.21
CA MET A 119 -4.32 12.83 2.03
C MET A 119 -5.54 12.89 2.94
N TRP A 120 -6.47 11.93 2.86
CA TRP A 120 -7.58 11.87 3.79
C TRP A 120 -7.03 11.71 5.21
N PRO A 121 -7.41 12.56 6.18
CA PRO A 121 -6.90 12.44 7.53
C PRO A 121 -7.44 11.18 8.25
N ALA A 122 -8.16 10.31 7.54
CA ALA A 122 -8.69 9.04 8.00
C ALA A 122 -7.60 8.13 8.60
N TRP A 123 -6.39 8.10 8.02
CA TRP A 123 -5.29 7.29 8.55
C TRP A 123 -4.81 7.78 9.92
N ALA A 124 -4.55 9.09 10.04
CA ALA A 124 -4.11 9.69 11.29
C ALA A 124 -5.20 9.63 12.37
N PHE A 125 -6.45 9.92 12.01
CA PHE A 125 -7.57 9.85 12.94
C PHE A 125 -7.97 8.41 13.27
N GLY A 126 -7.82 7.46 12.37
CA GLY A 126 -8.04 6.03 12.62
C GLY A 126 -7.06 5.50 13.67
N ALA A 127 -5.77 5.78 13.47
CA ALA A 127 -4.73 5.46 14.44
C ALA A 127 -4.96 6.18 15.78
N ALA A 128 -5.30 7.47 15.75
CA ALA A 128 -5.61 8.22 16.96
C ALA A 128 -6.83 7.67 17.72
N THR A 129 -7.85 7.21 16.98
CA THR A 129 -9.05 6.60 17.58
C THR A 129 -8.70 5.28 18.25
N ALA A 130 -7.83 4.46 17.66
CA ALA A 130 -7.37 3.22 18.29
C ALA A 130 -6.63 3.50 19.62
N VAL A 131 -5.68 4.44 19.62
CA VAL A 131 -4.93 4.84 20.82
C VAL A 131 -5.86 5.45 21.87
N ALA A 132 -6.74 6.36 21.46
CA ALA A 132 -7.70 6.99 22.37
C ALA A 132 -8.69 5.99 22.97
N THR A 133 -9.15 5.00 22.19
CA THR A 133 -10.03 3.93 22.68
C THR A 133 -9.32 3.07 23.72
N ALA A 134 -8.06 2.70 23.46
CA ALA A 134 -7.24 1.94 24.41
C ALA A 134 -7.00 2.71 25.72
N TYR A 135 -6.79 4.04 25.63
CA TYR A 135 -6.58 4.89 26.79
C TYR A 135 -7.87 5.14 27.60
N LEU A 136 -8.99 5.39 26.91
CA LEU A 136 -10.27 5.73 27.56
C LEU A 136 -11.06 4.49 28.02
N GLY A 137 -10.74 3.30 27.50
CA GLY A 137 -11.53 2.08 27.72
C GLY A 137 -12.93 2.11 27.10
N ARG A 138 -13.21 3.10 26.23
CA ARG A 138 -14.47 3.28 25.49
C ARG A 138 -14.21 3.97 24.16
N LEU A 139 -15.15 3.89 23.24
CA LEU A 139 -15.09 4.66 21.99
C LEU A 139 -15.10 6.18 22.29
N PRO A 140 -14.21 6.97 21.65
CA PRO A 140 -14.21 8.42 21.74
C PRO A 140 -15.54 9.01 21.22
N GLY A 141 -16.08 9.98 21.95
CA GLY A 141 -17.27 10.73 21.56
C GLY A 141 -16.94 12.17 21.14
N PRO A 142 -17.95 13.00 20.83
CA PRO A 142 -17.74 14.40 20.43
C PRO A 142 -16.93 15.23 21.44
N GLN A 143 -17.05 14.91 22.74
CA GLN A 143 -16.30 15.54 23.82
C GLN A 143 -14.78 15.24 23.81
N ASP A 144 -14.36 14.16 23.14
CA ASP A 144 -12.96 13.72 23.06
C ASP A 144 -12.27 14.19 21.77
N ALA A 145 -12.93 15.06 20.97
CA ALA A 145 -12.43 15.50 19.67
C ALA A 145 -11.05 16.16 19.75
N SER A 146 -10.81 16.97 20.79
CA SER A 146 -9.49 17.60 21.02
C SER A 146 -8.40 16.58 21.28
N LEU A 147 -8.70 15.51 22.05
CA LEU A 147 -7.79 14.42 22.31
C LEU A 147 -7.42 13.68 21.02
N LEU A 148 -8.39 13.40 20.16
CA LEU A 148 -8.14 12.76 18.85
C LEU A 148 -7.23 13.59 17.96
N VAL A 149 -7.45 14.90 17.89
CA VAL A 149 -6.60 15.82 17.12
C VAL A 149 -5.17 15.83 17.66
N ILE A 150 -5.00 15.94 18.98
CA ILE A 150 -3.68 15.95 19.61
C ILE A 150 -2.93 14.65 19.34
N ILE A 151 -3.56 13.50 19.57
CA ILE A 151 -2.95 12.19 19.32
C ILE A 151 -2.62 12.04 17.83
N GLY A 152 -3.54 12.40 16.93
CA GLY A 152 -3.33 12.31 15.48
C GLY A 152 -2.14 13.15 15.01
N VAL A 153 -2.02 14.39 15.50
CA VAL A 153 -0.86 15.26 15.21
C VAL A 153 0.44 14.67 15.76
N ILE A 154 0.44 14.18 17.01
CA ILE A 154 1.63 13.55 17.61
C ILE A 154 2.08 12.34 16.80
N LEU A 155 1.16 11.42 16.45
CA LEU A 155 1.46 10.24 15.63
C LEU A 155 1.98 10.63 14.24
N THR A 156 1.42 11.68 13.64
CA THR A 156 1.87 12.19 12.34
C THR A 156 3.29 12.75 12.42
N ILE A 157 3.60 13.54 13.46
CA ILE A 157 4.95 14.06 13.68
C ILE A 157 5.94 12.91 13.90
N ILE A 158 5.59 11.90 14.71
CA ILE A 158 6.43 10.72 14.93
C ILE A 158 6.69 10.01 13.60
N ALA A 159 5.66 9.78 12.79
CA ALA A 159 5.80 9.15 11.48
C ALA A 159 6.74 9.96 10.56
N ILE A 160 6.56 11.28 10.49
CA ILE A 160 7.43 12.18 9.72
C ILE A 160 8.87 12.10 10.23
N LEU A 161 9.10 12.10 11.55
CA LEU A 161 10.44 12.02 12.13
C LEU A 161 11.12 10.69 11.80
N ILE A 162 10.40 9.57 11.91
CA ILE A 162 10.91 8.24 11.54
C ILE A 162 11.29 8.22 10.06
N LEU A 163 10.40 8.70 9.18
CA LEU A 163 10.63 8.75 7.73
C LEU A 163 11.75 9.71 7.34
N SER A 164 11.95 10.79 8.10
CA SER A 164 13.03 11.76 7.87
C SER A 164 14.41 11.17 8.14
N VAL A 165 14.49 10.09 8.93
CA VAL A 165 15.72 9.29 9.12
C VAL A 165 15.78 8.18 8.07
N GLY A 166 15.70 8.55 6.79
CA GLY A 166 15.68 7.61 5.64
C GLY A 166 16.91 6.68 5.57
N GLY A 167 18.04 7.09 6.15
CA GLY A 167 19.27 6.29 6.18
C GLY A 167 19.14 4.96 6.94
N ILE A 168 18.14 4.78 7.81
CA ILE A 168 17.88 3.49 8.47
C ILE A 168 17.25 2.50 7.48
N ILE A 169 16.37 2.97 6.59
CA ILE A 169 15.73 2.13 5.58
C ILE A 169 16.77 1.71 4.54
N GLU A 170 17.57 2.65 4.05
CA GLU A 170 18.65 2.36 3.10
C GLU A 170 19.66 1.37 3.69
N ARG A 171 20.12 1.60 4.92
CA ARG A 171 21.06 0.70 5.59
C ARG A 171 20.47 -0.68 5.89
N ALA A 172 19.17 -0.76 6.21
CA ALA A 172 18.48 -2.04 6.38
C ALA A 172 18.38 -2.82 5.06
N LEU A 173 18.14 -2.12 3.95
CA LEU A 173 18.14 -2.71 2.61
C LEU A 173 19.54 -3.17 2.20
N GLU A 174 20.58 -2.36 2.41
CA GLU A 174 21.98 -2.74 2.15
C GLU A 174 22.37 -4.00 2.94
N ILE A 175 22.03 -4.08 4.23
CA ILE A 175 22.32 -5.26 5.07
C ILE A 175 21.56 -6.49 4.55
N ALA A 176 20.31 -6.34 4.13
CA ALA A 176 19.51 -7.45 3.60
C ALA A 176 20.07 -7.98 2.27
N GLU A 177 20.54 -7.08 1.39
CA GLU A 177 21.24 -7.46 0.15
C GLU A 177 22.54 -8.22 0.46
N TRP A 178 23.33 -7.74 1.42
CA TRP A 178 24.58 -8.40 1.82
C TRP A 178 24.38 -9.80 2.42
N ILE A 179 23.29 -10.01 3.16
CA ILE A 179 22.93 -11.32 3.70
C ILE A 179 22.44 -12.27 2.60
N ARG A 180 21.84 -11.76 1.53
CA ARG A 180 21.41 -12.58 0.40
C ARG A 180 22.58 -13.03 -0.47
N ASP A 181 23.61 -12.20 -0.58
CA ASP A 181 24.78 -12.44 -1.42
C ASP A 181 25.91 -13.25 -0.70
N CYS A 182 25.74 -13.56 0.59
CA CYS A 182 26.57 -14.51 1.36
C CYS A 182 25.94 -15.92 1.42
#